data_AF-A0A3B1IUU0-F1
#
_entry.id   AF-A0A3B1IUU0-F1
#
_cell.length_a   1.000
_cell.length_b   1.000
_cell.length_c   1.000
_cell.angle_alpha   90.00
_cell.angle_beta   90.00
_cell.angle_gamma   90.00
#
_symmetry.space_group_name_H-M   'P 1'
#
loop_
_entity.id
_entity.type
_entity.pdbx_description
1 polymer ?
#
loop_
_entity_poly.entity_id
_entity_poly.type
_entity_poly.pdbx_seq_one_letter_code
_entity_poly.pdbx_strand_id
1 'polypeptide(L)'
;IHFEDRRLVLNTLPSITIKYRTWLQMEDTERLSSASRDLNTFWSHLESQRQKLEMEMEEGREGAADRTMQRRNKRGRPQLSLPQSMLGVQLDLRDLMRQVNSQVSQCRRFLVPPTRPPQSLLQPPAPLPALSGPSRWVSRLEGYVILRDLERYLTKLARDYTLLLKNIWPAAKSLL
;
A
#
# COMPACT_ATOMS: atom_id res chain seq x y z
N ILE A 1 -7.45 -14.42 -17.70
CA ILE A 1 -8.65 -14.23 -16.86
C ILE A 1 -8.53 -12.87 -16.19
N HIS A 2 -9.31 -11.88 -16.63
CA HIS A 2 -9.35 -10.53 -16.05
C HIS A 2 -10.50 -10.50 -15.04
N PHE A 3 -10.19 -10.58 -13.74
CA PHE A 3 -11.17 -10.40 -12.67
C PHE A 3 -11.23 -8.90 -12.34
N GLU A 4 -12.09 -8.16 -13.04
CA GLU A 4 -12.44 -6.77 -12.71
C GLU A 4 -13.90 -6.73 -12.26
N ASP A 5 -14.19 -7.32 -11.10
CA ASP A 5 -15.50 -7.14 -10.48
C ASP A 5 -15.55 -5.73 -9.88
N ARG A 6 -16.06 -4.78 -10.68
CA ARG A 6 -16.16 -3.34 -10.34
C ARG A 6 -16.99 -3.07 -9.06
N ARG A 7 -17.66 -4.08 -8.52
CA ARG A 7 -18.41 -4.03 -7.25
C ARG A 7 -17.50 -4.04 -6.02
N LEU A 8 -16.22 -4.38 -6.18
CA LEU A 8 -15.24 -4.50 -5.11
C LEU A 8 -14.15 -3.43 -5.17
N VAL A 9 -14.41 -2.34 -5.91
CA VAL A 9 -13.54 -1.17 -5.90
C VAL A 9 -13.52 -0.63 -4.47
N LEU A 10 -12.40 -0.84 -3.80
CA LEU A 10 -12.13 -0.22 -2.52
C LEU A 10 -11.85 1.26 -2.80
N ASN A 11 -12.89 2.10 -2.68
CA ASN A 11 -12.83 3.54 -2.98
C ASN A 11 -11.77 4.29 -2.14
N THR A 12 -11.27 3.65 -1.09
CA THR A 12 -10.21 4.16 -0.21
C THR A 12 -8.80 3.85 -0.72
N LEU A 13 -8.65 2.95 -1.69
CA LEU A 13 -7.34 2.65 -2.29
C LEU A 13 -6.89 3.81 -3.19
N PRO A 14 -5.58 4.11 -3.22
CA PRO A 14 -5.04 5.13 -4.12
C PRO A 14 -5.34 4.78 -5.58
N SER A 15 -5.70 5.80 -6.36
CA SER A 15 -5.87 5.63 -7.80
C SER A 15 -4.55 5.21 -8.44
N ILE A 16 -4.55 4.06 -9.10
CA ILE A 16 -3.39 3.53 -9.84
C ILE A 16 -3.14 4.35 -11.11
N THR A 17 -4.16 5.09 -11.57
CA THR A 17 -4.09 5.91 -12.78
C THR A 17 -3.93 7.38 -12.42
N ILE A 18 -2.74 7.92 -12.68
CA ILE A 18 -2.52 9.37 -12.80
C ILE A 18 -2.43 9.68 -14.30
N LYS A 19 -3.16 10.71 -14.75
CA LYS A 19 -3.07 11.19 -16.14
C LYS A 19 -1.65 11.67 -16.41
N TYR A 20 -1.04 11.24 -17.52
CA TYR A 20 0.33 11.61 -17.87
C TYR A 20 0.60 13.12 -17.83
N ARG A 21 -0.35 13.94 -18.31
CA ARG A 21 -0.23 15.41 -18.27
C ARG A 21 -0.16 15.97 -16.84
N THR A 22 -1.00 15.44 -15.94
CA THR A 22 -0.97 15.80 -14.52
C THR A 22 0.36 15.37 -13.91
N TRP A 23 0.81 14.15 -14.19
CA TRP A 23 2.09 13.65 -13.70
C TRP A 23 3.25 14.52 -14.14
N LEU A 24 3.31 14.91 -15.42
CA LEU A 24 4.39 15.71 -15.99
C LEU A 24 4.52 17.09 -15.32
N GLN A 25 3.39 17.68 -14.89
CA GLN A 25 3.34 18.98 -14.25
C GLN A 25 3.69 18.97 -12.75
N MET A 26 3.66 17.79 -12.10
CA MET A 26 4.01 17.69 -10.68
C MET A 26 5.51 17.86 -10.45
N GLU A 27 5.85 18.57 -9.38
CA GLU A 27 7.24 18.64 -8.91
C GLU A 27 7.68 17.28 -8.35
N ASP A 28 8.98 16.99 -8.37
CA ASP A 28 9.52 15.74 -7.84
C ASP A 28 9.20 15.56 -6.34
N THR A 29 9.17 16.64 -5.58
CA THR A 29 8.73 16.65 -4.17
C THR A 29 7.26 16.27 -4.00
N GLU A 30 6.39 16.76 -4.88
CA GLU A 30 4.97 16.40 -4.90
C GLU A 30 4.76 14.94 -5.28
N ARG A 31 5.53 14.44 -6.26
CA ARG A 31 5.50 13.03 -6.67
C ARG A 31 5.94 12.10 -5.53
N LEU A 32 7.04 12.44 -4.84
CA LEU A 32 7.56 11.70 -3.70
C LEU A 32 6.60 11.72 -2.49
N SER A 33 5.99 12.87 -2.20
CA SER A 33 5.04 13.00 -1.10
C SER A 33 3.72 12.29 -1.38
N SER A 34 3.20 12.33 -2.62
CA SER A 34 2.08 11.48 -3.03
C SER A 34 2.43 10.01 -2.87
N ALA A 35 3.63 9.61 -3.30
CA ALA A 35 4.06 8.22 -3.19
C ALA A 35 4.09 7.73 -1.74
N SER A 36 4.64 8.53 -0.83
CA SER A 36 4.63 8.23 0.62
C SER A 36 3.21 8.01 1.16
N ARG A 37 2.30 8.94 0.85
CA ARG A 37 0.90 8.85 1.28
C ARG A 37 0.22 7.60 0.74
N ASP A 38 0.38 7.33 -0.55
CA ASP A 38 -0.30 6.22 -1.22
C ASP A 38 0.22 4.86 -0.70
N LEU A 39 1.54 4.72 -0.47
CA LEU A 39 2.14 3.53 0.16
C LEU A 39 1.60 3.32 1.58
N ASN A 40 1.42 4.40 2.36
CA ASN A 40 0.82 4.32 3.70
C ASN A 40 -0.65 3.88 3.68
N THR A 41 -1.39 4.24 2.64
CA THR A 41 -2.77 3.76 2.45
C THR A 41 -2.78 2.26 2.14
N PHE A 42 -1.93 1.78 1.24
CA PHE A 42 -1.81 0.34 1.00
C PHE A 42 -1.38 -0.43 2.26
N TRP A 43 -0.48 0.15 3.06
CA TRP A 43 -0.07 -0.41 4.35
C TRP A 43 -1.24 -0.70 5.27
N SER A 44 -2.07 0.31 5.52
CA SER A 44 -3.18 0.20 6.47
C SER A 44 -4.24 -0.81 6.00
N HIS A 45 -4.50 -0.86 4.70
CA HIS A 45 -5.38 -1.86 4.11
C HIS A 45 -4.86 -3.29 4.25
N LEU A 46 -3.56 -3.51 4.00
CA LEU A 46 -2.94 -4.82 4.22
C LEU A 46 -2.98 -5.22 5.70
N GLU A 47 -2.75 -4.28 6.60
CA GLU A 47 -2.79 -4.55 8.05
C GLU A 47 -4.18 -4.95 8.52
N SER A 48 -5.21 -4.22 8.10
CA SER A 48 -6.61 -4.54 8.41
C SER A 48 -7.00 -5.92 7.87
N GLN A 49 -6.60 -6.26 6.64
CA GLN A 49 -6.88 -7.58 6.08
C GLN A 49 -6.13 -8.70 6.78
N ARG A 50 -4.87 -8.48 7.15
CA ARG A 50 -4.08 -9.48 7.91
C ARG A 50 -4.73 -9.78 9.26
N GLN A 51 -5.11 -8.75 10.02
CA GLN A 51 -5.79 -8.89 11.31
C GLN A 51 -7.12 -9.64 11.18
N LYS A 52 -7.90 -9.34 10.13
CA LYS A 52 -9.16 -10.03 9.84
C LYS A 52 -8.95 -11.52 9.56
N LEU A 53 -7.92 -11.87 8.77
CA LEU A 53 -7.57 -13.26 8.48
C LEU A 53 -7.06 -14.02 9.70
N GLU A 54 -6.34 -13.36 10.62
CA GLU A 54 -5.90 -13.96 11.88
C GLU A 54 -7.08 -14.24 12.81
N MET A 55 -8.02 -13.30 12.92
CA MET A 55 -9.25 -13.48 13.68
C MET A 55 -10.10 -14.63 13.13
N GLU A 56 -10.30 -14.69 11.80
CA GLU A 56 -11.01 -15.81 11.14
C GLU A 56 -10.31 -17.17 11.36
N MET A 57 -8.99 -17.18 11.49
CA MET A 57 -8.19 -18.40 11.71
C MET A 57 -8.27 -18.89 13.16
N GLU A 58 -8.31 -17.96 14.13
CA GLU A 58 -8.43 -18.27 15.55
C GLU A 58 -9.84 -18.80 15.87
N GLU A 59 -10.89 -18.15 15.35
CA GLU A 59 -12.29 -18.64 15.45
C GLU A 59 -12.47 -20.03 14.82
N GLY A 60 -11.72 -20.36 13.76
CA GLY A 60 -11.74 -21.68 13.14
C GLY A 60 -10.94 -22.75 13.91
N ARG A 61 -10.06 -22.35 14.83
CA ARG A 61 -9.20 -23.23 15.63
C ARG A 61 -9.87 -23.73 16.88
N GLU A 62 -10.79 -22.95 17.45
CA GLU A 62 -11.61 -23.36 18.61
C GLU A 62 -12.47 -24.61 18.33
N GLY A 63 -12.67 -25.00 17.06
CA GLY A 63 -13.36 -26.23 16.66
C GLY A 63 -12.48 -27.36 16.10
N ALA A 64 -11.16 -27.18 15.94
CA ALA A 64 -10.29 -28.14 15.25
C ALA A 64 -8.86 -28.16 15.83
N ALA A 65 -8.72 -28.65 17.06
CA ALA A 65 -7.44 -28.80 17.76
C ALA A 65 -6.44 -29.79 17.09
N ASP A 66 -6.80 -30.46 15.99
CA ASP A 66 -6.10 -31.66 15.52
C ASP A 66 -5.58 -31.64 14.07
N ARG A 67 -5.39 -30.47 13.44
CA ARG A 67 -4.90 -30.41 12.03
C ARG A 67 -3.73 -29.47 11.76
N THR A 68 -2.94 -29.14 12.79
CA THR A 68 -1.66 -28.44 12.62
C THR A 68 -0.52 -29.39 12.20
N MET A 69 -0.74 -30.23 11.18
CA MET A 69 0.40 -30.69 10.38
C MET A 69 0.84 -29.49 9.53
N GLN A 70 1.98 -28.90 9.88
CA GLN A 70 2.68 -27.93 9.04
C GLN A 70 2.79 -28.49 7.62
N ARG A 71 1.89 -28.06 6.73
CA ARG A 71 1.92 -28.46 5.32
C ARG A 71 3.27 -28.02 4.77
N ARG A 72 4.15 -28.99 4.54
CA ARG A 72 5.43 -28.77 3.87
C ARG A 72 5.14 -28.66 2.38
N ASN A 73 5.72 -27.66 1.74
CA ASN A 73 5.65 -27.56 0.29
C ASN A 73 6.46 -28.70 -0.36
N LYS A 74 6.38 -28.85 -1.69
CA LYS A 74 7.11 -29.87 -2.48
C LYS A 74 8.65 -29.83 -2.28
N ARG A 75 9.18 -28.82 -1.59
CA ARG A 75 10.60 -28.62 -1.27
C ARG A 75 10.92 -28.79 0.22
N GLY A 76 9.98 -29.34 1.01
CA GLY A 76 10.16 -29.59 2.44
C GLY A 76 10.13 -28.33 3.32
N ARG A 77 9.92 -27.14 2.77
CA ARG A 77 9.85 -25.89 3.56
C ARG A 77 8.47 -25.72 4.19
N PRO A 78 8.38 -25.09 5.38
CA PRO A 78 7.10 -24.69 5.96
C PRO A 78 6.35 -23.82 4.94
N GLN A 79 5.11 -24.19 4.60
CA GLN A 79 4.25 -23.30 3.83
C GLN A 79 3.85 -22.15 4.75
N LEU A 80 4.28 -20.92 4.43
CA LEU A 80 3.83 -19.73 5.14
C LEU A 80 2.31 -19.62 5.01
N SER A 81 1.65 -19.30 6.13
CA SER A 81 0.23 -18.96 6.08
C SER A 81 0.03 -17.66 5.30
N LEU A 82 -1.17 -17.43 4.77
CA LEU A 82 -1.48 -16.18 4.07
C LEU A 82 -1.18 -14.93 4.93
N PRO A 83 -1.56 -14.87 6.22
CA PRO A 83 -1.18 -13.75 7.11
C PRO A 83 0.35 -13.57 7.25
N GLN A 84 1.11 -14.67 7.33
CA GLN A 84 2.58 -14.61 7.40
C GLN A 84 3.20 -14.10 6.10
N SER A 85 2.65 -14.50 4.95
CA SER A 85 3.09 -13.97 3.66
C SER A 85 2.74 -12.49 3.51
N MET A 86 1.57 -12.07 3.97
CA MET A 86 1.16 -10.65 3.99
C MET A 86 2.07 -9.82 4.90
N LEU A 87 2.45 -10.36 6.06
CA LEU A 87 3.41 -9.73 6.97
C LEU A 87 4.77 -9.51 6.28
N GLY A 88 5.23 -10.46 5.46
CA GLY A 88 6.46 -10.28 4.66
C GLY A 88 6.37 -9.07 3.72
N VAL A 89 5.31 -9.00 2.91
CA VAL A 89 5.04 -7.87 2.00
C VAL A 89 4.94 -6.55 2.76
N GLN A 90 4.37 -6.60 3.96
CA GLN A 90 4.34 -5.48 4.86
C GLN A 90 5.79 -5.06 5.28
N LEU A 91 6.62 -5.95 5.80
CA LEU A 91 7.98 -5.55 6.18
C LEU A 91 8.74 -4.85 5.03
N ASP A 92 8.60 -5.36 3.81
CA ASP A 92 9.16 -4.76 2.59
C ASP A 92 8.57 -3.36 2.30
N LEU A 93 7.24 -3.22 2.37
CA LEU A 93 6.56 -1.95 2.11
C LEU A 93 6.92 -0.88 3.15
N ARG A 94 7.09 -1.26 4.42
CA ARG A 94 7.54 -0.35 5.49
C ARG A 94 8.96 0.16 5.23
N ASP A 95 9.85 -0.72 4.80
CA ASP A 95 11.23 -0.34 4.51
C ASP A 95 11.32 0.54 3.27
N LEU A 96 10.51 0.27 2.24
CA LEU A 96 10.34 1.18 1.10
C LEU A 96 9.84 2.56 1.57
N MET A 97 8.79 2.62 2.38
CA MET A 97 8.27 3.89 2.91
C MET A 97 9.31 4.67 3.71
N ARG A 98 10.16 3.99 4.50
CA ARG A 98 11.27 4.65 5.20
C ARG A 98 12.24 5.33 4.23
N GLN A 99 12.58 4.65 3.13
CA GLN A 99 13.44 5.22 2.10
C GLN A 99 12.79 6.42 1.40
N VAL A 100 11.52 6.30 0.99
CA VAL A 100 10.75 7.38 0.36
C VAL A 100 10.65 8.59 1.29
N ASN A 101 10.31 8.37 2.57
CA ASN A 101 10.20 9.43 3.57
C ASN A 101 11.54 10.12 3.85
N SER A 102 12.64 9.37 3.82
CA SER A 102 13.99 9.93 3.91
C SER A 102 14.27 10.88 2.73
N GLN A 103 13.93 10.48 1.51
CA GLN A 103 14.09 11.32 0.31
C GLN A 103 13.20 12.57 0.37
N VAL A 104 11.93 12.45 0.75
CA VAL A 104 11.04 13.61 0.97
C VAL A 104 11.63 14.58 2.00
N SER A 105 12.17 14.05 3.09
CA SER A 105 12.79 14.85 4.16
C SER A 105 14.09 15.52 3.72
N GLN A 106 14.82 14.93 2.77
CA GLN A 106 16.01 15.54 2.17
C GLN A 106 15.62 16.67 1.22
N CYS A 107 14.67 16.43 0.29
CA CYS A 107 14.20 17.49 -0.62
C CYS A 107 13.61 18.69 0.14
N ARG A 108 12.86 18.44 1.22
CA ARG A 108 12.34 19.52 2.10
C ARG A 108 13.42 20.31 2.83
N ARG A 109 14.62 19.75 3.03
CA ARG A 109 15.73 20.45 3.67
C ARG A 109 16.47 21.40 2.72
N PHE A 110 16.35 21.20 1.41
CA PHE A 110 16.94 22.07 0.38
C PHE A 110 16.00 23.23 -0.04
N LEU A 111 14.76 23.23 0.46
CA LEU A 111 13.79 24.31 0.28
C LEU A 111 13.58 25.01 1.64
N VAL A 112 13.77 26.33 1.67
CA VAL A 112 13.56 27.27 2.79
C VAL A 112 12.23 27.00 3.52
N PRO A 113 12.08 27.27 4.85
CA PRO A 113 11.01 26.68 5.66
C PRO A 113 9.59 27.13 5.25
N PRO A 114 8.57 26.30 5.56
CA PRO A 114 7.21 26.54 5.09
C PRO A 114 6.53 27.67 5.87
N THR A 115 6.02 28.66 5.14
CA THR A 115 4.94 29.54 5.61
C THR A 115 3.70 28.67 5.87
N ARG A 116 3.22 28.65 7.12
CA ARG A 116 1.99 27.94 7.51
C ARG A 116 0.77 28.50 6.75
N PRO A 117 -0.04 27.67 6.08
CA PRO A 117 -1.43 28.01 5.80
C PRO A 117 -2.36 27.54 6.94
N PRO A 118 -3.53 28.18 7.11
CA PRO A 118 -4.46 27.88 8.20
C PRO A 118 -5.12 26.51 8.00
N GLN A 119 -5.15 25.70 9.06
CA GLN A 119 -5.87 24.43 9.08
C GLN A 119 -7.37 24.70 9.16
N SER A 120 -8.08 24.37 8.07
CA SER A 120 -9.54 24.28 8.08
C SER A 120 -9.95 22.94 8.71
N LEU A 121 -10.78 23.00 9.75
CA LEU A 121 -11.37 21.86 10.44
C LEU A 121 -12.39 21.17 9.54
N LEU A 122 -12.02 20.03 8.95
CA LEU A 122 -12.96 19.10 8.34
C LEU A 122 -13.17 17.91 9.31
N GLN A 123 -14.36 17.86 9.89
CA GLN A 123 -14.88 16.76 10.69
C GLN A 123 -14.81 15.43 9.90
N PRO A 124 -14.53 14.29 10.57
CA PRO A 124 -14.82 12.99 9.99
C PRO A 124 -16.33 12.74 9.98
N PRO A 125 -16.90 12.13 8.92
CA PRO A 125 -18.28 11.69 8.95
C PRO A 125 -18.47 10.53 9.93
N ALA A 126 -19.63 10.52 10.58
CA ALA A 126 -20.03 9.50 11.55
C ALA A 126 -20.06 8.09 10.93
N PRO A 127 -19.74 7.02 11.70
CA PRO A 127 -19.83 5.66 11.22
C PRO A 127 -21.30 5.25 11.02
N LEU A 128 -21.63 4.84 9.79
CA LEU A 128 -22.90 4.20 9.44
C LEU A 128 -22.95 2.77 10.03
N PRO A 129 -24.14 2.25 10.36
CA PRO A 129 -24.28 0.93 10.95
C PRO A 129 -23.87 -0.16 9.96
N ALA A 130 -23.02 -1.07 10.43
CA ALA A 130 -22.51 -2.22 9.69
C ALA A 130 -23.67 -3.15 9.30
N LEU A 131 -24.08 -3.08 8.03
CA LEU A 131 -24.89 -4.10 7.40
C LEU A 131 -24.02 -5.36 7.24
N SER A 132 -24.49 -6.46 7.83
CA SER A 132 -24.09 -7.86 7.62
C SER A 132 -22.67 -8.08 7.08
N GLY A 133 -21.77 -8.53 7.96
CA GLY A 133 -20.37 -8.74 7.64
C GLY A 133 -20.18 -9.47 6.30
N PRO A 134 -19.30 -8.96 5.41
CA PRO A 134 -19.08 -9.57 4.11
C PRO A 134 -18.71 -11.04 4.27
N SER A 135 -19.31 -11.91 3.46
CA SER A 135 -18.99 -13.35 3.48
C SER A 135 -17.47 -13.57 3.42
N ARG A 136 -16.99 -14.68 4.02
CA ARG A 136 -15.55 -15.04 4.00
C ARG A 136 -14.93 -14.97 2.60
N TRP A 137 -15.71 -15.24 1.56
CA TRP A 137 -15.28 -15.09 0.16
C TRP A 137 -15.01 -13.63 -0.23
N VAL A 138 -15.92 -12.71 0.12
CA VAL A 138 -15.77 -11.27 -0.15
C VAL A 138 -14.57 -10.71 0.60
N SER A 139 -14.37 -11.10 1.87
CA SER A 139 -13.19 -10.76 2.67
C SER A 139 -11.87 -11.12 1.97
N ARG A 140 -11.77 -12.37 1.49
CA ARG A 140 -10.58 -12.83 0.74
C ARG A 140 -10.38 -12.09 -0.57
N LEU A 141 -11.48 -11.74 -1.24
CA LEU A 141 -11.43 -11.02 -2.51
C LEU A 141 -10.99 -9.57 -2.32
N GLU A 142 -11.37 -8.91 -1.23
CA GLU A 142 -10.83 -7.60 -0.83
C GLU A 142 -9.30 -7.66 -0.65
N GLY A 143 -8.80 -8.66 0.08
CA GLY A 143 -7.36 -8.88 0.24
C GLY A 143 -6.62 -9.09 -1.10
N TYR A 144 -7.23 -9.84 -2.03
CA TYR A 144 -6.70 -10.00 -3.39
C TYR A 144 -6.64 -8.68 -4.15
N VAL A 145 -7.71 -7.87 -4.11
CA VAL A 145 -7.77 -6.56 -4.77
C VAL A 145 -6.68 -5.64 -4.23
N ILE A 146 -6.49 -5.57 -2.91
CA ILE A 146 -5.44 -4.75 -2.28
C ILE A 146 -4.05 -5.15 -2.79
N LEU A 147 -3.73 -6.44 -2.81
CA LEU A 147 -2.43 -6.94 -3.28
C LEU A 147 -2.23 -6.68 -4.77
N ARG A 148 -3.28 -6.87 -5.58
CA ARG A 148 -3.23 -6.67 -7.03
C ARG A 148 -3.03 -5.20 -7.39
N ASP A 149 -3.71 -4.31 -6.68
CA ASP A 149 -3.59 -2.88 -6.89
C ASP A 149 -2.25 -2.36 -6.38
N LEU A 150 -1.75 -2.90 -5.27
CA LEU A 150 -0.39 -2.63 -4.80
C LEU A 150 0.67 -3.04 -5.84
N GLU A 151 0.57 -4.23 -6.44
CA GLU A 151 1.50 -4.70 -7.48
C GLU A 151 1.54 -3.73 -8.67
N ARG A 152 0.36 -3.32 -9.17
CA ARG A 152 0.24 -2.36 -10.27
C ARG A 152 0.80 -1.00 -9.87
N TYR A 153 0.51 -0.54 -8.66
CA TYR A 153 1.00 0.70 -8.12
C TYR A 153 2.52 0.71 -8.00
N LEU A 154 3.14 -0.36 -7.46
CA LEU A 154 4.59 -0.50 -7.35
C LEU A 154 5.27 -0.52 -8.73
N THR A 155 4.64 -1.16 -9.73
CA THR A 155 5.14 -1.13 -11.11
C THR A 155 5.16 0.30 -11.67
N LYS A 156 4.06 1.04 -11.47
CA LYS A 156 3.97 2.45 -11.84
C LYS A 156 5.00 3.28 -11.09
N LEU A 157 5.16 3.04 -9.79
CA LEU A 157 6.08 3.77 -8.93
C LEU A 157 7.53 3.57 -9.37
N ALA A 158 7.96 2.33 -9.64
CA ALA A 158 9.30 2.03 -10.12
C ALA A 158 9.62 2.74 -11.45
N ARG A 159 8.64 2.77 -12.37
CA ARG A 159 8.76 3.52 -13.63
C ARG A 159 8.94 5.02 -13.36
N ASP A 160 8.11 5.60 -12.50
CA ASP A 160 8.17 7.02 -12.18
C ASP A 160 9.51 7.38 -11.53
N TYR A 161 10.02 6.58 -10.58
CA TYR A 161 11.35 6.78 -9.99
C TYR A 161 12.49 6.68 -11.01
N THR A 162 12.39 5.78 -11.98
CA THR A 162 13.38 5.67 -13.05
C THR A 162 13.42 6.94 -13.90
N LEU A 163 12.27 7.59 -14.11
CA LEU A 163 12.18 8.88 -14.81
C LEU A 163 12.69 10.05 -13.96
N LEU A 164 12.40 10.04 -12.65
CA LEU A 164 12.93 11.02 -11.70
C LEU A 164 14.47 11.00 -11.66
N LEU A 165 15.07 9.81 -11.54
CA LEU A 165 16.53 9.64 -11.56
C LEU A 165 17.19 10.23 -12.81
N LYS A 166 16.54 10.12 -13.97
CA LYS A 166 17.04 10.68 -15.24
C LYS A 166 16.97 12.21 -15.31
N ASN A 167 16.07 12.85 -14.58
CA ASN A 167 15.93 14.31 -14.57
C ASN A 167 16.70 14.98 -13.42
N ILE A 168 16.88 14.29 -12.28
CA ILE A 168 17.60 14.81 -11.11
C ILE A 168 19.13 14.73 -11.29
N TRP A 169 19.65 13.69 -11.96
CA TRP A 169 21.11 13.50 -12.10
C TRP A 169 21.82 14.49 -13.05
N PRO A 170 21.23 14.95 -14.17
CA PRO A 170 21.83 16.01 -14.98
C PRO A 170 21.97 17.34 -14.24
N ALA A 171 21.00 17.71 -13.40
CA ALA A 171 21.02 18.96 -12.64
C ALA A 171 22.05 18.97 -11.50
N ALA A 172 22.32 17.80 -10.90
CA ALA A 172 23.36 17.67 -9.87
C ALA A 172 24.80 17.72 -10.44
N LYS A 173 24.99 17.42 -11.73
CA LYS A 173 26.29 17.52 -12.41
C LYS A 173 26.65 18.94 -12.87
N SER A 174 25.70 19.86 -12.96
CA SER A 174 25.96 21.26 -13.33
C SER A 174 26.38 22.16 -12.16
N LEU A 175 26.57 21.57 -10.97
CA LEU A 175 26.99 22.28 -9.74
C LEU A 175 28.30 21.70 -9.14
N LEU A 176 29.01 20.85 -9.90
CA LEU A 176 30.37 20.37 -9.63
C LEU A 176 31.25 20.73 -10.83
#